data_AF-A0A352Q4D9-F1
#
_entry.id   AF-A0A352Q4D9-F1
#
_cell.length_a   1.000
_cell.length_b   1.000
_cell.length_c   1.000
_cell.angle_alpha   90.00
_cell.angle_beta   90.00
_cell.angle_gamma   90.00
#
_symmetry.space_group_name_H-M   'P 1'
#
loop_
_entity.id
_entity.type
_entity.pdbx_description
1 polymer ?
#
loop_
_entity_poly.entity_id
_entity_poly.type
_entity_poly.pdbx_seq_one_letter_code
_entity_poly.pdbx_strand_id
1 'polypeptide(L)'
;LDIATELHNLIVDEVLPGTGLEAEHIWRGLEEILRDLAPRNRELLEIREDIQHCLDAWHRKHKARPHDAKAYRAYLQDIGYLVPEGEPFTVDTSDVDPEIASIAGPQLVVPITNARYSLNAAT
;
A
#
# COMPACT_ATOMS: atom_id res chain seq x y z
N LEU A 1 8.01 -22.09 1.56
CA LEU A 1 6.60 -21.62 1.61
C LEU A 1 5.66 -22.77 1.91
N ASP A 2 4.55 -22.53 2.62
CA ASP A 2 3.42 -23.47 2.73
C ASP A 2 2.21 -22.79 2.11
N ILE A 3 1.67 -23.36 1.03
CA ILE A 3 0.68 -22.73 0.15
C ILE A 3 -0.58 -23.59 0.17
N ALA A 4 -1.73 -22.96 0.43
CA ALA A 4 -3.02 -23.64 0.36
C ALA A 4 -3.23 -24.26 -1.03
N THR A 5 -3.68 -25.51 -1.07
CA THR A 5 -3.86 -26.29 -2.31
C THR A 5 -4.74 -25.56 -3.32
N GLU A 6 -5.79 -24.88 -2.86
CA GLU A 6 -6.72 -24.13 -3.70
C GLU A 6 -6.01 -22.97 -4.41
N LEU A 7 -5.14 -22.23 -3.71
CA LEU A 7 -4.37 -21.14 -4.29
C LEU A 7 -3.30 -21.67 -5.23
N HIS A 8 -2.63 -22.77 -4.87
CA HIS A 8 -1.64 -23.39 -5.73
C HIS A 8 -2.26 -23.80 -7.07
N ASN A 9 -3.39 -24.53 -7.03
CA ASN A 9 -4.07 -25.00 -8.24
C ASN A 9 -4.62 -23.84 -9.07
N LEU A 10 -5.20 -22.82 -8.45
CA LEU A 10 -5.63 -21.60 -9.16
C LEU A 10 -4.48 -20.99 -9.97
N ILE A 11 -3.31 -20.83 -9.36
CA ILE A 11 -2.16 -20.22 -10.04
C ILE A 11 -1.68 -21.12 -11.18
N VAL A 12 -1.49 -22.42 -10.93
CA VAL A 12 -0.90 -23.34 -11.90
C VAL A 12 -1.84 -23.65 -13.06
N ASP A 13 -3.12 -23.88 -12.77
CA ASP A 13 -4.07 -24.41 -13.74
C ASP A 13 -4.85 -23.29 -14.46
N GLU A 14 -5.04 -22.12 -13.85
CA GLU A 14 -5.88 -21.05 -14.41
C GLU A 14 -5.10 -19.76 -14.73
N VAL A 15 -4.11 -19.37 -13.92
CA VAL A 15 -3.43 -18.06 -14.08
C VAL A 15 -2.19 -18.14 -14.96
N LEU A 16 -1.34 -19.15 -14.79
CA LEU A 16 -0.08 -19.26 -15.53
C LEU A 16 -0.20 -19.62 -17.02
N PRO A 17 -1.16 -20.45 -17.45
CA PRO A 17 -1.28 -20.78 -18.87
C PRO A 17 -1.38 -19.54 -19.76
N GLY A 18 -0.53 -19.45 -20.78
CA GLY A 18 -0.48 -18.31 -21.72
C GLY A 18 0.41 -17.14 -21.31
N THR A 19 0.96 -17.14 -20.08
CA THR A 19 1.89 -16.10 -19.61
C THR A 19 3.34 -16.33 -20.03
N GLY A 20 3.71 -17.57 -20.35
CA GLY A 20 5.09 -17.98 -20.65
C GLY A 20 5.98 -18.16 -19.42
N LEU A 21 5.40 -18.18 -18.22
CA LEU A 21 6.12 -18.36 -16.96
C LEU A 21 5.96 -19.78 -16.40
N GLU A 22 7.05 -20.30 -15.83
CA GLU A 22 7.06 -21.61 -15.15
C GLU A 22 6.63 -21.46 -13.68
N ALA A 23 5.83 -22.39 -13.18
CA ALA A 23 5.34 -22.36 -11.79
C ALA A 23 6.47 -22.32 -10.75
N GLU A 24 7.55 -23.06 -10.98
CA GLU A 24 8.72 -23.07 -10.08
C GLU A 24 9.34 -21.66 -9.96
N HIS A 25 9.40 -20.91 -11.07
CA HIS A 25 9.93 -19.56 -11.06
C HIS A 25 9.08 -18.62 -10.21
N ILE A 26 7.75 -18.75 -10.29
CA ILE A 26 6.80 -17.95 -9.50
C ILE A 26 6.97 -18.22 -8.01
N TRP A 27 6.98 -19.49 -7.60
CA TRP A 27 7.05 -19.83 -6.18
C TRP A 27 8.39 -19.47 -5.56
N ARG A 28 9.49 -19.68 -6.29
CA ARG A 28 10.82 -19.23 -5.85
C ARG A 28 10.88 -17.71 -5.73
N GLY A 29 10.41 -16.98 -6.74
CA GLY A 29 10.38 -15.52 -6.69
C GLY A 29 9.54 -14.99 -5.53
N LEU A 30 8.38 -15.59 -5.27
CA LEU A 30 7.53 -15.25 -4.13
C LEU A 30 8.26 -15.50 -2.80
N GLU A 31 8.96 -16.62 -2.66
CA GLU A 31 9.72 -16.94 -1.45
C GLU A 31 10.84 -15.93 -1.19
N GLU A 32 11.57 -15.55 -2.23
CA GLU A 32 12.63 -14.54 -2.14
C GLU A 32 12.06 -13.17 -1.74
N ILE A 33 10.99 -12.73 -2.41
CA ILE A 33 10.31 -11.47 -2.08
C ILE A 33 9.81 -11.47 -0.63
N LEU A 34 9.18 -12.55 -0.17
CA LEU A 34 8.67 -12.63 1.20
C LEU A 34 9.78 -12.64 2.23
N ARG A 35 10.85 -13.40 1.98
CA ARG A 35 12.01 -13.43 2.88
C ARG A 35 12.62 -12.04 3.06
N ASP A 36 12.73 -11.30 1.96
CA ASP A 36 13.45 -10.02 1.95
C ASP A 36 12.55 -8.86 2.40
N LEU A 37 11.25 -8.85 2.03
CA LEU A 37 10.35 -7.72 2.26
C LEU A 37 9.32 -7.93 3.38
N ALA A 38 9.00 -9.15 3.80
CA ALA A 38 8.04 -9.36 4.89
C ALA A 38 8.51 -8.77 6.24
N PRO A 39 9.80 -8.87 6.63
CA PRO A 39 10.29 -8.20 7.84
C PRO A 39 10.12 -6.69 7.77
N ARG A 40 10.48 -6.08 6.64
CA ARG A 40 10.33 -4.63 6.42
C ARG A 40 8.86 -4.20 6.44
N ASN A 41 7.96 -4.98 5.85
CA ASN A 41 6.53 -4.68 5.87
C ASN A 41 5.98 -4.69 7.31
N ARG A 42 6.38 -5.67 8.14
CA ARG A 42 6.00 -5.71 9.56
C ARG A 42 6.51 -4.49 10.32
N GLU A 43 7.78 -4.15 10.15
CA GLU A 43 8.40 -2.97 10.76
C GLU A 43 7.63 -1.68 10.39
N LEU A 44 7.22 -1.54 9.12
CA LEU A 44 6.43 -0.39 8.68
C LEU A 44 5.04 -0.32 9.34
N LEU A 45 4.43 -1.46 9.70
CA LEU A 45 3.18 -1.48 10.46
C LEU A 45 3.42 -1.09 11.92
N GLU A 46 4.50 -1.58 12.54
CA GLU A 46 4.89 -1.19 13.90
C GLU A 46 5.16 0.32 14.00
N ILE A 47 5.85 0.90 13.01
CA ILE A 47 6.06 2.36 12.92
C ILE A 47 4.72 3.12 12.89
N ARG A 48 3.71 2.62 12.18
CA ARG A 48 2.37 3.26 12.16
C ARG A 48 1.71 3.20 13.54
N GLU A 49 1.80 2.06 14.22
CA GLU A 49 1.25 1.89 15.56
C GLU A 49 1.95 2.82 16.58
N ASP A 50 3.27 2.91 16.54
CA ASP A 50 4.06 3.76 17.43
C ASP A 50 3.75 5.24 17.24
N ILE A 51 3.66 5.68 15.98
CA ILE A 51 3.22 7.04 15.64
C ILE A 51 1.83 7.28 16.21
N GLN A 52 0.88 6.36 16.02
CA GLN A 52 -0.49 6.54 16.53
C GLN A 52 -0.52 6.60 18.06
N HIS A 53 0.24 5.77 18.76
CA HIS A 53 0.36 5.82 20.22
C HIS A 53 0.94 7.16 20.71
N CYS A 54 1.93 7.70 20.01
CA CYS A 54 2.49 9.02 20.28
C CYS A 54 1.44 10.12 20.12
N LEU A 55 0.71 10.12 19.00
CA LEU A 55 -0.37 11.08 18.73
C LEU A 55 -1.48 11.02 19.79
N ASP A 56 -1.91 9.81 20.14
CA ASP A 56 -2.89 9.56 21.19
C ASP A 56 -2.42 10.12 22.54
N ALA A 57 -1.18 9.82 22.95
CA ALA A 57 -0.61 10.29 24.20
C ALA A 57 -0.53 11.83 24.24
N TRP A 58 -0.12 12.45 23.13
CA TRP A 58 -0.07 13.91 23.01
C TRP A 58 -1.45 14.54 23.22
N HIS A 59 -2.47 14.07 22.50
CA HIS A 59 -3.82 14.61 22.58
C HIS A 59 -4.47 14.36 23.95
N ARG A 60 -4.25 13.19 24.57
CA ARG A 60 -4.72 12.93 25.94
C ARG A 60 -4.12 13.91 26.95
N LYS A 61 -2.81 14.20 26.86
CA LYS A 61 -2.10 15.13 27.76
C LYS A 61 -2.52 16.59 27.57
N HIS A 62 -2.98 16.97 26.38
CA HIS A 62 -3.32 18.36 26.03
C HIS A 62 -4.83 18.64 25.92
N LYS A 63 -5.70 17.67 26.23
CA LYS A 63 -7.16 17.74 26.05
C LYS A 63 -7.86 18.99 26.59
N ALA A 64 -7.39 19.55 27.71
CA ALA A 64 -8.01 20.70 28.38
C ALA A 64 -7.43 22.06 27.95
N ARG A 65 -6.53 22.09 26.96
CA ARG A 65 -5.86 23.31 26.50
C ARG A 65 -6.33 23.65 25.08
N PRO A 66 -6.34 24.95 24.71
CA PRO A 66 -6.45 25.34 23.31
C PRO A 66 -5.35 24.69 22.47
N HIS A 67 -5.64 24.40 21.20
CA HIS A 67 -4.66 23.81 20.29
C HIS A 67 -3.51 24.79 20.00
N ASP A 68 -2.29 24.41 20.35
CA ASP A 68 -1.07 25.13 19.97
C ASP A 68 -0.46 24.46 18.73
N ALA A 69 -0.69 25.08 17.57
CA ALA A 69 -0.22 24.58 16.29
C ALA A 69 1.32 24.55 16.17
N LYS A 70 2.03 25.48 16.82
CA LYS A 70 3.49 25.55 16.77
C LYS A 70 4.09 24.40 17.58
N ALA A 71 3.59 24.20 18.80
CA ALA A 71 4.02 23.08 19.64
C ALA A 71 3.67 21.73 19.01
N TYR A 72 2.48 21.61 18.42
CA TYR A 72 2.08 20.36 17.77
C TYR A 72 2.92 20.05 16.54
N ARG A 73 3.19 21.02 15.66
CA ARG A 73 4.06 20.82 14.50
C ARG A 73 5.46 20.36 14.91
N ALA A 74 6.04 20.99 15.93
CA ALA A 74 7.34 20.57 16.46
C ALA A 74 7.30 19.12 16.97
N TYR A 75 6.26 18.76 17.74
CA TYR A 75 6.07 17.38 18.20
C TYR A 75 5.95 16.37 17.04
N LEU A 76 5.19 16.71 15.98
CA LEU A 76 5.07 15.85 14.80
C LEU A 76 6.41 15.65 14.09
N GLN A 77 7.28 16.66 14.07
CA GLN A 77 8.64 16.52 13.53
C GLN A 77 9.51 15.65 14.44
N ASP A 78 9.43 15.85 15.75
CA ASP A 78 10.20 15.09 16.75
C ASP A 78 9.90 13.59 16.71
N ILE A 79 8.63 13.20 16.50
CA ILE A 79 8.23 11.78 16.37
C ILE A 79 8.42 11.22 14.96
N GLY A 80 8.97 12.01 14.02
CA GLY A 80 9.19 11.59 12.63
C GLY A 80 7.93 11.49 11.77
N TYR A 81 6.79 12.01 12.23
CA TYR A 81 5.56 12.07 11.43
C TYR A 81 5.65 13.11 10.31
N LEU A 82 6.20 14.28 10.62
CA LEU A 82 6.57 15.29 9.62
C LEU A 82 8.05 15.19 9.32
N VAL A 83 8.38 14.81 8.10
CA VAL A 83 9.76 14.79 7.59
C VAL A 83 10.05 16.07 6.79
N PRO A 84 11.33 16.46 6.63
CA PRO A 84 11.71 17.56 5.75
C PRO A 84 11.19 17.34 4.32
N GLU A 85 10.73 18.40 3.68
CA GLU A 85 10.38 18.38 2.26
C GLU A 85 11.65 18.18 1.41
N GLY A 86 11.55 17.36 0.38
CA GLY A 86 12.65 17.14 -0.57
C GLY A 86 12.75 18.26 -1.60
N GLU A 87 13.82 18.25 -2.38
CA GLU A 87 13.99 19.19 -3.51
C GLU A 87 12.91 18.97 -4.59
N PRO A 88 12.57 20.01 -5.36
CA PRO A 88 11.66 19.88 -6.50
C PRO A 88 12.15 18.80 -7.49
N PHE A 89 11.24 17.92 -7.91
CA PHE A 89 11.51 16.89 -8.91
C PHE A 89 10.32 16.73 -9.87
N THR A 90 10.52 16.00 -10.96
CA THR A 90 9.46 15.62 -11.91
C THR A 90 9.40 14.10 -11.98
N VAL A 91 8.20 13.53 -12.00
CA VAL A 91 7.99 12.09 -12.18
C VAL A 91 8.44 11.66 -13.59
N ASP A 92 9.00 10.46 -13.70
CA ASP A 92 9.62 9.93 -14.93
C ASP A 92 8.87 8.76 -15.58
N THR A 93 7.69 8.43 -15.08
CA THR A 93 6.86 7.32 -15.56
C THR A 93 6.47 7.50 -17.03
N SER A 94 6.73 6.49 -17.87
CA SER A 94 6.34 6.43 -19.28
C SER A 94 5.24 5.38 -19.53
N ASP A 95 4.71 5.36 -20.76
CA ASP A 95 3.79 4.32 -21.26
C ASP A 95 2.50 4.18 -20.44
N VAL A 96 1.98 5.31 -19.97
CA VAL A 96 0.73 5.40 -19.20
C VAL A 96 -0.45 5.59 -20.15
N ASP A 97 -1.53 4.83 -19.94
CA ASP A 97 -2.78 4.97 -20.71
C ASP A 97 -3.35 6.41 -20.66
N PRO A 98 -3.98 6.90 -21.76
CA PRO A 98 -4.55 8.24 -21.83
C PRO A 98 -5.56 8.55 -20.71
N GLU A 99 -6.32 7.54 -20.27
CA GLU A 99 -7.29 7.58 -19.17
C GLU A 99 -6.68 8.02 -17.85
N ILE A 100 -5.37 7.83 -17.67
CA ILE A 100 -4.62 8.24 -16.49
C ILE A 100 -3.76 9.48 -16.80
N ALA A 101 -3.15 9.54 -17.98
CA ALA A 101 -2.17 10.57 -18.32
C ALA A 101 -2.77 11.94 -18.69
N SER A 102 -3.96 11.96 -19.30
CA SER A 102 -4.46 13.19 -19.96
C SER A 102 -5.98 13.40 -19.91
N ILE A 103 -6.76 12.33 -19.72
CA ILE A 103 -8.22 12.41 -19.68
C ILE A 103 -8.66 12.53 -18.22
N ALA A 104 -9.37 13.61 -17.88
CA ALA A 104 -10.00 13.74 -16.57
C ALA A 104 -11.39 13.09 -16.58
N GLY A 105 -11.67 12.24 -15.58
CA GLY A 105 -12.95 11.54 -15.46
C GLY A 105 -13.23 11.06 -14.04
N PRO A 106 -14.47 10.58 -13.78
CA PRO A 106 -14.80 9.97 -12.50
C PRO A 106 -14.07 8.63 -12.30
N GLN A 107 -13.73 8.30 -11.06
CA GLN A 107 -13.18 7.00 -10.67
C GLN A 107 -14.17 6.23 -9.79
N LEU A 108 -14.54 5.03 -10.22
CA LEU A 108 -15.42 4.14 -9.48
C LEU A 108 -14.61 3.16 -8.62
N VAL A 109 -15.12 2.82 -7.44
CA VAL A 109 -14.53 1.82 -6.54
C VAL A 109 -15.53 0.70 -6.31
N VAL A 110 -15.17 -0.54 -6.68
CA VAL A 110 -16.03 -1.73 -6.55
C VAL A 110 -15.30 -2.90 -5.89
N PRO A 111 -16.01 -3.77 -5.14
CA PRO A 111 -15.42 -4.95 -4.52
C PRO A 111 -15.19 -6.06 -5.55
N ILE A 112 -13.93 -6.45 -5.75
CA ILE A 112 -13.55 -7.49 -6.73
C ILE A 112 -14.18 -8.85 -6.46
N THR A 113 -14.55 -9.14 -5.20
CA THR A 113 -15.19 -10.40 -4.78
C THR A 113 -16.64 -10.55 -5.25
N ASN A 114 -17.23 -9.50 -5.84
CA ASN A 114 -18.56 -9.56 -6.45
C ASN A 114 -18.46 -9.37 -7.97
N ALA A 115 -18.44 -10.49 -8.69
CA ALA A 115 -18.32 -10.50 -10.15
C ALA A 115 -19.39 -9.63 -10.85
N ARG A 116 -20.62 -9.58 -10.33
CA ARG A 116 -21.69 -8.75 -10.92
C ARG A 116 -21.38 -7.27 -10.81
N TYR A 117 -20.82 -6.83 -9.67
CA TYR A 117 -20.46 -5.43 -9.48
C TYR A 117 -19.24 -5.04 -10.32
N SER A 118 -18.26 -5.94 -10.43
CA SER A 118 -17.10 -5.74 -11.32
C SER A 118 -17.53 -5.64 -12.79
N LEU A 119 -18.44 -6.50 -13.25
CA LEU A 119 -18.97 -6.45 -14.61
C LEU A 119 -19.72 -5.15 -14.88
N ASN A 120 -20.63 -4.75 -13.99
CA ASN A 120 -21.38 -3.49 -14.12
C ASN A 120 -20.50 -2.24 -14.07
N ALA A 121 -19.33 -2.33 -13.42
CA ALA A 121 -18.38 -1.23 -13.34
C ALA A 121 -17.50 -1.11 -14.59
N ALA A 122 -17.31 -2.21 -15.32
CA ALA A 122 -16.49 -2.27 -16.52
C ALA A 122 -17.28 -1.97 -17.81
N THR A 123 -18.60 -2.16 -17.78
CA THR A 123 -19.54 -1.88 -18.89
C THR A 123 -20.13 -0.49 -18.80
#